data_AF-A0A452RYZ5-F1
#
_entry.id   AF-A0A452RYZ5-F1
#
_cell.length_a   1.000
_cell.length_b   1.000
_cell.length_c   1.000
_cell.angle_alpha   90.00
_cell.angle_beta   90.00
_cell.angle_gamma   90.00
#
_symmetry.space_group_name_H-M   'P 1'
#
loop_
_entity.id
_entity.type
_entity.pdbx_description
1 polymer ?
#
loop_
_entity_poly.entity_id
_entity_poly.type
_entity_poly.pdbx_seq_one_letter_code
_entity_poly.pdbx_strand_id
1 'polypeptide(L)'
;MSALARGRVCVVARGEGAFALQRVVWPTCPTVSTATKCGKCGPGYPTPLEAMKGPREEIVYLPCIYRNTGIEAPDYLATVDIDPKSPQYCQVIHRLPMPHLKDELHHSGWNACSSCFGDSTKSRNKLVLPCLMSSRIYVVDVGSDPRAPKLHKACALPLWVRDPGGGRRTGGSSFLGFCFCFFPPSGRSRQSFLPTCC
;
A
#
# COMPACT_ATOMS: atom_id res chain seq x y z
N MET A 1 36.83 -16.37 -12.16
CA MET A 1 37.18 -16.09 -10.75
C MET A 1 35.89 -15.99 -9.96
N SER A 2 35.80 -16.78 -8.89
CA SER A 2 34.56 -17.23 -8.22
C SER A 2 33.77 -16.11 -7.53
N ALA A 3 32.45 -16.07 -7.73
CA ALA A 3 31.53 -15.16 -7.06
C ALA A 3 31.26 -15.64 -5.62
N LEU A 4 31.68 -14.85 -4.64
CA LEU A 4 31.45 -15.13 -3.22
C LEU A 4 29.99 -14.79 -2.86
N ALA A 5 29.13 -15.81 -2.73
CA ALA A 5 27.76 -15.67 -2.26
C ALA A 5 27.72 -15.16 -0.81
N ARG A 6 27.22 -13.94 -0.59
CA ARG A 6 27.03 -13.37 0.75
C ARG A 6 25.71 -13.86 1.34
N GLY A 7 25.73 -15.01 2.02
CA GLY A 7 24.63 -15.47 2.88
C GLY A 7 24.56 -14.65 4.17
N ARG A 8 23.36 -14.30 4.63
CA ARG A 8 23.16 -13.78 6.00
C ARG A 8 23.10 -14.94 6.99
N VAL A 9 23.78 -14.77 8.12
CA VAL A 9 23.81 -15.69 9.26
C VAL A 9 22.60 -15.39 10.16
N CYS A 10 21.79 -16.40 10.49
CA CYS A 10 20.81 -16.31 11.57
C CYS A 10 21.31 -17.11 12.76
N VAL A 11 21.23 -16.50 13.94
CA VAL A 11 21.60 -17.11 15.22
C VAL A 11 20.38 -17.83 15.77
N VAL A 12 20.42 -19.17 15.84
CA VAL A 12 19.38 -19.97 16.50
C VAL A 12 19.96 -20.47 17.82
N ALA A 13 19.35 -20.08 18.93
CA ALA A 13 19.69 -20.62 20.24
C ALA A 13 19.22 -22.08 20.32
N ARG A 14 20.14 -23.01 20.57
CA ARG A 14 19.81 -24.31 21.16
C ARG A 14 20.37 -24.34 22.58
N GLY A 15 19.61 -24.95 23.48
CA GLY A 15 19.99 -25.11 24.89
C GLY A 15 21.36 -25.77 25.02
N GLU A 16 22.05 -25.42 26.11
CA GLU A 16 23.45 -25.78 26.41
C GLU A 16 24.53 -24.92 25.72
N GLY A 17 24.44 -23.60 25.85
CA GLY A 17 25.59 -22.69 25.91
C GLY A 17 26.60 -22.66 24.74
N ALA A 18 26.37 -23.38 23.64
CA ALA A 18 27.29 -23.49 22.51
C ALA A 18 26.62 -23.03 21.21
N PHE A 19 27.19 -21.99 20.58
CA PHE A 19 26.76 -21.52 19.27
C PHE A 19 27.44 -22.33 18.15
N ALA A 20 26.70 -23.18 17.47
CA ALA A 20 27.14 -23.83 16.23
C ALA A 20 26.52 -23.14 15.01
N LEU A 21 27.36 -22.76 14.04
CA LEU A 21 26.94 -22.16 12.77
C LEU A 21 26.45 -23.26 11.82
N GLN A 22 25.13 -23.37 11.64
CA GLN A 22 24.58 -24.25 10.60
C GLN A 22 24.16 -23.41 9.39
N ARG A 23 24.77 -23.70 8.23
CA ARG A 23 24.37 -23.12 6.94
C ARG A 23 22.98 -23.65 6.57
N VAL A 24 21.97 -22.78 6.61
CA VAL A 24 20.67 -23.05 5.98
C VAL A 24 20.76 -22.59 4.52
N VAL A 25 20.82 -23.56 3.61
CA VAL A 25 20.73 -23.31 2.17
C VAL A 25 19.24 -23.29 1.82
N TRP A 26 18.71 -22.10 1.53
CA TRP A 26 17.38 -21.99 0.94
C TRP A 26 17.46 -22.39 -0.54
N PRO A 27 16.53 -23.21 -1.05
CA PRO A 27 16.47 -23.49 -2.48
C PRO A 27 16.29 -22.18 -3.24
N THR A 28 17.12 -21.96 -4.26
CA THR A 28 16.99 -20.84 -5.18
C THR A 28 15.66 -20.97 -5.91
N CYS A 29 14.75 -20.02 -5.72
CA CYS A 29 13.54 -19.94 -6.53
C CYS A 29 13.98 -19.56 -7.96
N PRO A 30 13.73 -20.40 -8.98
CA PRO A 30 14.10 -20.08 -10.35
C PRO A 30 13.37 -18.81 -10.79
N THR A 31 14.09 -18.03 -11.56
CA THR A 31 13.81 -16.64 -11.89
C THR A 31 12.76 -16.53 -12.99
N VAL A 32 11.92 -15.50 -12.87
CA VAL A 32 11.02 -14.93 -13.89
C VAL A 32 9.80 -15.80 -14.24
N SER A 33 8.75 -15.71 -13.43
CA SER A 33 7.40 -15.90 -13.95
C SER A 33 7.02 -14.65 -14.74
N THR A 34 7.04 -14.75 -16.06
CA THR A 34 6.29 -13.82 -16.90
C THR A 34 4.82 -14.07 -16.59
N ALA A 35 4.25 -13.29 -15.67
CA ALA A 35 2.81 -13.20 -15.54
C ALA A 35 2.28 -12.76 -16.91
N THR A 36 1.76 -13.71 -17.69
CA THR A 36 1.14 -13.46 -18.99
C THR A 36 0.10 -12.38 -18.78
N LYS A 37 0.39 -11.15 -19.23
CA LYS A 37 -0.56 -10.05 -19.22
C LYS A 37 -1.75 -10.49 -20.07
N CYS A 38 -2.79 -11.02 -19.44
CA CYS A 38 -3.99 -11.31 -20.18
C CYS A 38 -4.58 -9.95 -20.55
N GLY A 39 -4.67 -9.66 -21.85
CA GLY A 39 -5.08 -8.34 -22.35
C GLY A 39 -6.54 -7.96 -22.02
N LYS A 40 -7.24 -8.77 -21.22
CA LYS A 40 -8.65 -8.63 -20.84
C LYS A 40 -8.90 -8.79 -19.33
N CYS A 41 -7.88 -8.98 -18.50
CA CYS A 41 -8.07 -9.08 -17.05
C CYS A 41 -7.93 -7.71 -16.40
N GLY A 42 -8.88 -7.37 -15.53
CA GLY A 42 -8.74 -6.31 -14.55
C GLY A 42 -7.63 -6.60 -13.53
N PRO A 43 -7.36 -5.66 -12.61
CA PRO A 43 -6.21 -5.74 -11.73
C PRO A 43 -6.32 -6.87 -10.71
N GLY A 44 -5.16 -7.39 -10.28
CA GLY A 44 -5.07 -8.39 -9.21
C GLY A 44 -5.21 -9.83 -9.72
N TYR A 45 -5.72 -10.70 -8.85
CA TYR A 45 -5.77 -12.14 -9.05
C TYR A 45 -7.18 -12.69 -8.79
N PRO A 46 -7.60 -13.78 -9.45
CA PRO A 46 -8.95 -14.33 -9.29
C PRO A 46 -9.18 -14.97 -7.92
N THR A 47 -8.11 -15.49 -7.29
CA THR A 47 -8.18 -16.20 -6.01
C THR A 47 -6.96 -15.89 -5.15
N PRO A 48 -7.04 -16.10 -3.81
CA PRO A 48 -5.89 -15.98 -2.93
C PRO A 48 -4.73 -16.92 -3.31
N LEU A 49 -5.03 -18.14 -3.76
CA LEU A 49 -4.00 -19.11 -4.14
C LEU A 49 -3.19 -18.65 -5.36
N GLU A 50 -3.85 -18.02 -6.33
CA GLU A 50 -3.16 -17.42 -7.48
C GLU A 50 -2.37 -16.16 -7.08
N ALA A 51 -2.86 -15.38 -6.11
CA ALA A 51 -2.12 -14.23 -5.58
C ALA A 51 -0.81 -14.65 -4.91
N MET A 52 -0.78 -15.79 -4.21
CA MET A 52 0.44 -16.34 -3.60
C MET A 52 1.51 -16.75 -4.61
N LYS A 53 1.12 -17.02 -5.86
CA LYS A 53 2.04 -17.34 -6.97
C LYS A 53 2.49 -16.09 -7.73
N GLY A 54 1.98 -14.92 -7.36
CA GLY A 54 2.33 -13.65 -7.98
C GLY A 54 3.82 -13.33 -7.85
N PRO A 55 4.35 -12.43 -8.70
CA PRO A 55 5.70 -11.92 -8.53
C PRO A 55 5.85 -11.25 -7.17
N ARG A 56 7.03 -11.42 -6.57
CA ARG A 56 7.41 -10.72 -5.35
C ARG A 56 7.44 -9.21 -5.60
N GLU A 57 7.02 -8.44 -4.60
CA GLU A 57 7.05 -6.99 -4.63
C GLU A 57 8.49 -6.47 -4.65
N GLU A 58 8.74 -5.44 -5.47
CA GLU A 58 10.04 -4.77 -5.57
C GLU A 58 10.07 -3.42 -4.85
N ILE A 59 8.90 -2.86 -4.50
CA ILE A 59 8.78 -1.57 -3.82
C ILE A 59 7.66 -1.59 -2.77
N VAL A 60 7.81 -0.77 -1.73
CA VAL A 60 6.80 -0.55 -0.70
C VAL A 60 6.56 0.96 -0.52
N TYR A 61 5.30 1.34 -0.37
CA TYR A 61 4.89 2.71 -0.04
C TYR A 61 4.53 2.80 1.43
N LEU A 62 5.17 3.72 2.15
CA LEU A 62 4.98 3.90 3.59
C LEU A 62 4.52 5.33 3.89
N PRO A 63 3.34 5.51 4.50
CA PRO A 63 2.98 6.77 5.14
C PRO A 63 3.99 7.08 6.24
N CYS A 64 4.53 8.30 6.25
CA CYS A 64 5.44 8.79 7.27
C CYS A 64 4.86 10.05 7.91
N ILE A 65 4.69 9.99 9.23
CA ILE A 65 3.90 10.95 10.00
C ILE A 65 4.84 11.77 10.90
N TYR A 66 4.70 13.10 10.89
CA TYR A 66 5.42 13.98 11.81
C TYR A 66 4.58 14.43 13.01
N ARG A 67 3.27 14.16 13.02
CA ARG A 67 2.42 14.50 14.17
C ARG A 67 2.96 13.88 15.46
N ASN A 68 2.96 14.66 16.53
CA ASN A 68 3.47 14.28 17.86
C ASN A 68 4.98 13.98 17.92
N THR A 69 5.78 14.39 16.92
CA THR A 69 7.25 14.26 16.95
C THR A 69 7.98 15.54 17.34
N GLY A 70 7.28 16.68 17.43
CA GLY A 70 7.88 18.01 17.62
C GLY A 70 8.43 18.64 16.33
N ILE A 71 8.44 17.90 15.21
CA ILE A 71 8.88 18.39 13.89
C ILE A 71 7.71 19.08 13.17
N GLU A 72 7.89 20.34 12.78
CA GLU A 72 6.92 21.11 12.01
C GLU A 72 7.14 20.92 10.49
N ALA A 73 6.78 19.75 9.99
CA ALA A 73 6.86 19.40 8.58
C ALA A 73 5.60 18.64 8.14
N PRO A 74 5.25 18.68 6.84
CA PRO A 74 4.12 17.88 6.35
C PRO A 74 4.49 16.40 6.35
N ASP A 75 3.47 15.57 6.57
CA ASP A 75 3.60 14.13 6.38
C ASP A 75 3.99 13.84 4.92
N TYR A 76 4.57 12.67 4.67
CA TYR A 76 5.02 12.31 3.32
C TYR A 76 4.81 10.82 3.06
N LEU A 77 4.79 10.45 1.78
CA LEU A 77 4.82 9.06 1.35
C LEU A 77 6.25 8.68 0.99
N ALA A 78 6.85 7.74 1.71
CA ALA A 78 8.13 7.15 1.37
C ALA A 78 7.93 6.01 0.36
N THR A 79 8.79 5.95 -0.65
CA THR A 79 8.92 4.78 -1.53
C THR A 79 10.23 4.08 -1.17
N VAL A 80 10.14 2.81 -0.79
CA VAL A 80 11.27 1.98 -0.37
C VAL A 80 11.50 0.89 -1.41
N ASP A 81 12.75 0.73 -1.85
CA ASP A 81 13.15 -0.38 -2.71
C ASP A 81 13.38 -1.63 -1.86
N ILE A 82 12.68 -2.71 -2.18
CA ILE A 82 12.76 -4.01 -1.50
C ILE A 82 13.18 -5.15 -2.44
N ASP A 83 13.67 -4.85 -3.65
CA ASP A 83 14.29 -5.84 -4.52
C ASP A 83 15.71 -6.17 -4.02
N PRO A 84 16.02 -7.41 -3.58
CA PRO A 84 17.35 -7.79 -3.13
C PRO A 84 18.45 -7.66 -4.19
N LYS A 85 18.09 -7.53 -5.47
CA LYS A 85 19.02 -7.34 -6.58
C LYS A 85 19.30 -5.86 -6.86
N SER A 86 18.49 -4.94 -6.32
CA SER A 86 18.68 -3.51 -6.49
C SER A 86 19.90 -3.01 -5.72
N PRO A 87 20.73 -2.11 -6.31
CA PRO A 87 21.79 -1.44 -5.55
C PRO A 87 21.24 -0.53 -4.44
N GLN A 88 19.94 -0.18 -4.48
CA GLN A 88 19.25 0.64 -3.49
C GLN A 88 18.39 -0.20 -2.53
N TYR A 89 18.61 -1.53 -2.46
CA TYR A 89 17.86 -2.42 -1.59
C TYR A 89 17.81 -1.93 -0.13
N CYS A 90 16.61 -1.94 0.46
CA CYS A 90 16.29 -1.44 1.80
C CYS A 90 16.53 0.07 2.00
N GLN A 91 16.51 0.87 0.94
CA GLN A 91 16.64 2.32 1.02
C GLN A 91 15.35 3.04 0.63
N VAL A 92 15.15 4.23 1.21
CA VAL A 92 14.11 5.16 0.76
C VAL A 92 14.60 5.81 -0.54
N ILE A 93 14.00 5.44 -1.67
CA ILE A 93 14.37 5.91 -3.00
C ILE A 93 13.61 7.17 -3.43
N HIS A 94 12.47 7.46 -2.80
CA HIS A 94 11.69 8.66 -3.06
C HIS A 94 10.86 9.08 -1.84
N ARG A 95 10.66 10.40 -1.70
CA ARG A 95 9.80 11.01 -0.67
C ARG A 95 8.87 11.99 -1.35
N LEU A 96 7.57 11.73 -1.27
CA LEU A 96 6.54 12.65 -1.75
C LEU A 96 5.93 13.41 -0.55
N PRO A 97 6.36 14.65 -0.27
CA PRO A 97 5.75 15.46 0.79
C PRO A 97 4.31 15.83 0.44
N MET A 98 3.42 15.76 1.43
CA MET A 98 2.05 16.23 1.29
C MET A 98 2.01 17.77 1.37
N PRO A 99 1.00 18.41 0.76
CA PRO A 99 0.95 19.87 0.69
C PRO A 99 0.54 20.55 2.02
N HIS A 100 0.00 19.82 3.00
CA HIS A 100 -0.50 20.42 4.24
C HIS A 100 0.15 19.83 5.50
N LEU A 101 0.25 20.65 6.54
CA LEU A 101 0.70 20.25 7.86
C LEU A 101 -0.41 19.54 8.65
N LYS A 102 0.01 18.70 9.60
CA LYS A 102 -0.86 18.10 10.64
C LYS A 102 -2.02 17.26 10.09
N ASP A 103 -1.78 16.55 8.98
CA ASP A 103 -2.76 15.66 8.35
C ASP A 103 -2.94 14.31 9.07
N GLU A 104 -1.84 13.72 9.52
CA GLU A 104 -1.76 12.35 10.01
C GLU A 104 -2.17 11.32 8.96
N LEU A 105 -1.27 11.06 8.00
CA LEU A 105 -1.43 9.95 7.05
C LEU A 105 -1.43 8.60 7.80
N HIS A 106 -2.58 7.98 8.01
CA HIS A 106 -2.70 6.84 8.93
C HIS A 106 -2.82 5.48 8.23
N HIS A 107 -3.69 5.40 7.22
CA HIS A 107 -3.88 4.20 6.40
C HIS A 107 -3.72 4.53 4.92
N SER A 108 -3.52 3.50 4.10
CA SER A 108 -3.46 3.64 2.65
C SER A 108 -4.16 2.47 1.97
N GLY A 109 -4.70 2.72 0.79
CA GLY A 109 -5.37 1.71 -0.01
C GLY A 109 -5.22 1.97 -1.51
N TRP A 110 -5.48 0.94 -2.30
CA TRP A 110 -5.46 1.03 -3.76
C TRP A 110 -6.81 1.48 -4.30
N ASN A 111 -6.81 2.24 -5.41
CA ASN A 111 -8.03 2.60 -6.12
C ASN A 111 -8.78 1.40 -6.73
N ALA A 112 -8.05 0.35 -7.10
CA ALA A 112 -8.58 -0.91 -7.61
C ALA A 112 -7.69 -2.09 -7.17
N CYS A 113 -8.29 -3.26 -6.97
CA CYS A 113 -7.60 -4.47 -6.50
C CYS A 113 -8.22 -5.73 -7.13
N SER A 114 -7.88 -6.91 -6.60
CA SER A 114 -8.43 -8.20 -7.06
C SER A 114 -9.96 -8.29 -7.06
N SER A 115 -10.68 -7.43 -6.33
CA SER A 115 -12.15 -7.36 -6.43
C SER A 115 -12.65 -6.87 -7.79
N CYS A 116 -11.80 -6.21 -8.57
CA CYS A 116 -12.03 -5.81 -9.95
C CYS A 116 -11.42 -6.82 -10.94
N PHE A 117 -11.05 -8.02 -10.51
CA PHE A 117 -10.53 -9.05 -11.41
C PHE A 117 -11.54 -9.32 -12.53
N GLY A 118 -11.07 -9.31 -13.78
CA GLY A 118 -11.92 -9.46 -14.97
C GLY A 118 -12.54 -8.17 -15.53
N ASP A 119 -12.43 -7.03 -14.84
CA ASP A 119 -12.82 -5.72 -15.38
C ASP A 119 -11.61 -4.98 -15.97
N SER A 120 -11.41 -5.13 -17.28
CA SER A 120 -10.30 -4.49 -18.00
C SER A 120 -10.39 -2.96 -18.08
N THR A 121 -11.51 -2.35 -17.67
CA THR A 121 -11.65 -0.89 -17.63
C THR A 121 -11.01 -0.27 -16.38
N LYS A 122 -10.58 -1.10 -15.42
CA LYS A 122 -9.98 -0.66 -14.17
C LYS A 122 -8.47 -0.93 -14.15
N SER A 123 -7.76 -0.06 -13.44
CA SER A 123 -6.31 -0.16 -13.26
C SER A 123 -5.93 0.12 -11.82
N ARG A 124 -5.02 -0.69 -11.26
CA ARG A 124 -4.38 -0.43 -9.97
C ARG A 124 -3.17 0.47 -10.18
N ASN A 125 -3.40 1.77 -10.21
CA ASN A 125 -2.39 2.78 -10.53
C ASN A 125 -2.44 4.01 -9.63
N LYS A 126 -3.34 4.05 -8.63
CA LYS A 126 -3.41 5.14 -7.67
C LYS A 126 -3.47 4.61 -6.24
N LEU A 127 -2.79 5.31 -5.34
CA LEU A 127 -2.91 5.15 -3.90
C LEU A 127 -3.85 6.21 -3.34
N VAL A 128 -4.74 5.79 -2.45
CA VAL A 128 -5.66 6.63 -1.70
C VAL A 128 -5.16 6.72 -0.27
N LEU A 129 -4.85 7.94 0.18
CA LEU A 129 -4.25 8.24 1.48
C LEU A 129 -5.20 9.14 2.28
N PRO A 130 -6.13 8.56 3.07
CA PRO A 130 -6.94 9.33 4.02
C PRO A 130 -6.07 9.87 5.17
N CYS A 131 -6.39 11.10 5.58
CA CYS A 131 -5.73 11.80 6.67
C CYS A 131 -6.63 11.76 7.91
N LEU A 132 -6.16 11.13 8.99
CA LEU A 132 -6.98 10.89 10.18
C LEU A 132 -7.45 12.18 10.84
N MET A 133 -6.61 13.22 10.82
CA MET A 133 -6.85 14.42 11.62
C MET A 133 -7.46 15.59 10.85
N SER A 134 -7.20 15.68 9.56
CA SER A 134 -7.74 16.76 8.72
C SER A 134 -8.97 16.34 7.91
N SER A 135 -9.27 15.04 7.86
CA SER A 135 -10.28 14.47 6.98
C SER A 135 -10.01 14.70 5.48
N ARG A 136 -8.81 15.15 5.10
CA ARG A 136 -8.39 15.22 3.69
C ARG A 136 -8.12 13.82 3.14
N ILE A 137 -8.30 13.69 1.84
CA ILE A 137 -7.91 12.48 1.10
C ILE A 137 -6.95 12.88 -0.01
N TYR A 138 -5.75 12.33 0.01
CA TYR A 138 -4.81 12.46 -1.10
C TYR A 138 -4.93 11.27 -2.03
N VAL A 139 -4.97 11.55 -3.31
CA VAL A 139 -4.84 10.56 -4.38
C VAL A 139 -3.45 10.73 -4.98
N VAL A 140 -2.65 9.68 -4.93
CA VAL A 140 -1.28 9.66 -5.44
C VAL A 140 -1.24 8.76 -6.67
N ASP A 141 -0.70 9.28 -7.76
CA ASP A 141 -0.42 8.50 -8.97
C ASP A 141 0.89 7.72 -8.81
N VAL A 142 0.79 6.40 -9.00
CA VAL A 142 1.90 5.46 -9.02
C VAL A 142 1.96 4.68 -10.34
N GLY A 143 1.05 4.98 -11.28
CA GLY A 143 1.02 4.32 -12.59
C GLY A 143 2.05 4.89 -13.57
N SER A 144 2.28 6.21 -13.53
CA SER A 144 3.22 6.87 -14.42
C SER A 144 4.67 6.52 -14.08
N ASP A 145 5.03 6.57 -12.79
CA ASP A 145 6.33 6.14 -12.28
C ASP A 145 6.14 5.56 -10.86
N PRO A 146 6.22 4.22 -10.71
CA PRO A 146 6.09 3.59 -9.40
C PRO A 146 7.21 3.94 -8.42
N ARG A 147 8.41 4.26 -8.90
CA ARG A 147 9.57 4.58 -8.05
C ARG A 147 9.61 6.05 -7.64
N ALA A 148 8.93 6.94 -8.37
CA ALA A 148 8.73 8.34 -8.02
C ALA A 148 7.25 8.78 -8.10
N PRO A 149 6.41 8.38 -7.13
CA PRO A 149 4.99 8.75 -7.09
C PRO A 149 4.74 10.25 -7.10
N LYS A 150 3.61 10.67 -7.67
CA LYS A 150 3.22 12.09 -7.76
C LYS A 150 1.83 12.32 -7.18
N LEU A 151 1.64 13.47 -6.55
CA LEU A 151 0.32 13.87 -6.08
C LEU A 151 -0.59 14.09 -7.29
N HIS A 152 -1.69 13.35 -7.36
CA HIS A 152 -2.68 13.46 -8.43
C HIS A 152 -3.82 14.40 -8.05
N LYS A 153 -4.33 14.26 -6.81
CA LYS A 153 -5.42 15.09 -6.31
C LYS A 153 -5.36 15.21 -4.79
N ALA A 154 -5.73 16.38 -4.28
CA ALA A 154 -6.02 16.59 -2.86
C ALA A 154 -7.50 16.94 -2.72
N CYS A 155 -8.26 16.10 -2.04
CA CYS A 155 -9.67 16.31 -1.75
C CYS A 155 -9.79 16.79 -0.30
N ALA A 156 -10.16 18.04 -0.10
CA ALA A 156 -10.72 18.48 1.17
C ALA A 156 -12.18 18.02 1.21
N LEU A 157 -12.62 17.46 2.33
CA LEU A 157 -14.05 17.33 2.56
C LEU A 157 -14.64 18.75 2.61
N PRO A 158 -15.69 19.05 1.83
CA PRO A 158 -16.45 20.26 2.10
C PRO A 158 -17.00 20.13 3.53
N LEU A 159 -17.00 21.22 4.28
CA LEU A 159 -17.52 21.33 5.65
C LEU A 159 -19.01 20.92 5.81
N TRP A 160 -19.64 20.33 4.79
CA TRP A 160 -21.08 20.20 4.57
C TRP A 160 -21.59 18.75 4.42
N VAL A 161 -20.90 17.76 4.98
CA VAL A 161 -21.61 16.55 5.49
C VAL A 161 -21.96 16.79 6.96
N ARG A 162 -22.59 17.93 7.22
CA ARG A 162 -23.36 18.20 8.42
C ARG A 162 -24.78 18.36 7.90
N ASP A 163 -25.60 17.33 8.11
CA ASP A 163 -27.00 17.33 7.68
C ASP A 163 -27.66 18.67 8.02
N PRO A 164 -28.39 19.32 7.10
CA PRO A 164 -29.18 20.52 7.41
C PRO A 164 -30.32 20.23 8.40
N GLY A 165 -30.61 18.96 8.69
CA GLY A 165 -31.60 18.54 9.67
C GLY A 165 -31.00 18.47 11.07
N GLY A 166 -31.26 19.50 11.88
CA GLY A 166 -30.93 19.53 13.30
C GLY A 166 -31.46 18.29 14.03
N GLY A 167 -30.55 17.37 14.38
CA GLY A 167 -30.82 16.22 15.21
C GLY A 167 -29.55 15.85 15.95
N ARG A 168 -29.42 16.31 17.20
CA ARG A 168 -28.31 15.98 18.10
C ARG A 168 -28.39 14.48 18.43
N ARG A 169 -27.72 13.62 17.65
CA ARG A 169 -27.44 12.25 18.09
C ARG A 169 -26.20 12.28 18.97
N THR A 170 -26.43 12.27 20.28
CA THR A 170 -25.44 11.89 21.28
C THR A 170 -25.13 10.40 21.11
N GLY A 171 -23.86 10.05 20.88
CA GLY A 171 -23.37 8.69 21.07
C GLY A 171 -22.76 8.05 19.83
N GLY A 172 -21.48 7.71 19.94
CA GLY A 172 -20.77 6.79 19.06
C GLY A 172 -19.83 7.49 18.10
N SER A 173 -18.53 7.49 18.44
CA SER A 173 -17.45 7.68 17.50
C SER A 173 -17.70 6.81 16.28
N SER A 174 -18.23 7.41 15.21
CA SER A 174 -18.38 6.75 13.93
C SER A 174 -16.98 6.75 13.33
N PHE A 175 -16.18 5.77 13.78
CA PHE A 175 -14.99 5.31 13.08
C PHE A 175 -15.45 5.02 11.66
N LEU A 176 -15.18 5.95 10.73
CA LEU A 176 -15.26 5.67 9.32
C LEU A 176 -14.20 4.59 9.06
N GLY A 177 -14.67 3.35 9.06
CA GLY A 177 -13.90 2.19 8.64
C GLY A 177 -13.50 2.35 7.19
N PHE A 178 -12.42 3.10 6.94
CA PHE A 178 -11.66 3.01 5.72
C PHE A 178 -10.76 1.77 5.82
N CYS A 179 -11.37 0.59 5.83
CA CYS A 179 -10.68 -0.63 5.42
C CYS A 179 -11.69 -1.74 5.07
N PHE A 180 -11.22 -2.63 4.21
CA PHE A 180 -11.76 -3.93 3.83
C PHE A 180 -12.68 -3.97 2.60
N CYS A 181 -12.09 -4.53 1.54
CA CYS A 181 -12.80 -5.42 0.63
C CYS A 181 -13.55 -6.47 1.47
N PHE A 182 -14.78 -6.17 1.88
CA PHE A 182 -15.73 -7.19 2.26
C PHE A 182 -16.25 -7.78 0.95
N PHE A 183 -15.98 -9.07 0.73
CA PHE A 183 -16.77 -9.87 -0.20
C PHE A 183 -18.22 -9.86 0.31
N PRO A 184 -19.20 -9.25 -0.38
CA PRO A 184 -20.58 -9.48 -0.03
C PRO A 184 -20.94 -10.92 -0.44
N PRO A 185 -21.55 -11.74 0.43
CA PRO A 185 -22.16 -12.98 0.02
C PRO A 185 -23.48 -12.63 -0.67
N SER A 186 -23.42 -12.23 -1.95
CA SER A 186 -24.52 -12.23 -2.95
C SER A 186 -24.35 -11.10 -3.99
N GLY A 187 -23.83 -11.47 -5.16
CA GLY A 187 -24.42 -11.18 -6.49
C GLY A 187 -25.02 -9.81 -6.88
N ARG A 188 -24.77 -8.69 -6.19
CA ARG A 188 -25.18 -7.35 -6.67
C ARG A 188 -24.02 -6.37 -6.73
N SER A 189 -23.56 -6.14 -7.96
CA SER A 189 -22.57 -5.14 -8.35
C SER A 189 -23.14 -3.72 -8.25
N ARG A 190 -23.01 -3.08 -7.08
CA ARG A 190 -22.95 -1.61 -6.98
C ARG A 190 -21.92 -1.23 -5.93
N GLN A 191 -20.66 -1.15 -6.34
CA GLN A 191 -19.66 -0.39 -5.60
C GLN A 191 -19.90 1.09 -5.92
N SER A 192 -20.58 1.80 -5.03
CA SER A 192 -20.63 3.26 -5.07
C SER A 192 -19.30 3.79 -4.56
N PHE A 193 -18.35 4.00 -5.47
CA PHE A 193 -17.24 4.91 -5.21
C PHE A 193 -17.78 6.33 -5.16
N LEU A 194 -17.22 7.16 -4.29
CA LEU A 194 -17.48 8.61 -4.29
C LEU A 194 -17.26 9.12 -5.74
N PRO A 195 -18.29 9.64 -6.41
CA PRO A 195 -18.25 9.96 -7.84
C PRO A 195 -17.27 11.08 -8.20
N THR A 196 -16.64 11.71 -7.20
CA THR A 196 -15.72 12.85 -7.37
C THR A 196 -14.24 12.48 -7.25
N CYS A 197 -13.90 11.21 -7.04
CA CYS A 197 -12.51 10.75 -6.84
C CYS A 197 -11.97 9.77 -7.90
N CYS A 198 -12.73 9.48 -8.95
CA CYS A 198 -12.24 8.76 -10.13
C CYS A 198 -11.91 9.72 -11.27
#